data_AF-X1KRX5-F1
#
_entry.id   AF-X1KRX5-F1
#
_cell.length_a   1.000
_cell.length_b   1.000
_cell.length_c   1.000
_cell.angle_alpha   90.00
_cell.angle_beta   90.00
_cell.angle_gamma   90.00
#
_symmetry.space_group_name_H-M   'P 1'
#
loop_
_entity.id
_entity.type
_entity.pdbx_description
1 polymer ?
#
loop_
_entity_poly.entity_id
_entity_poly.type
_entity_poly.pdbx_seq_one_letter_code
_entity_poly.pdbx_strand_id
1 'polypeptide(L)' 'LDEFPNGAKLALAHTRWATHGPPTKINAHPHLDCSGKIAVIHNGILENFIELKAELKSKGHTFKSDTDTEVISHL' A
#
# COMPACT_ATOMS: atom_id res chain seq x y z
N LEU A 1 -8.62 19.41 -5.47
CA LEU A 1 -8.55 18.15 -6.23
C LEU A 1 -8.00 18.57 -7.56
N ASP A 2 -6.68 18.76 -7.60
CA ASP A 2 -6.01 19.25 -8.80
C ASP A 2 -6.11 18.18 -9.88
N GLU A 3 -6.31 18.62 -11.10
CA GLU A 3 -6.81 17.85 -12.23
C GLU A 3 -6.08 16.50 -12.38
N PHE A 4 -6.86 15.43 -12.58
CA PHE A 4 -6.29 14.16 -13.01
C PHE A 4 -5.43 14.40 -14.26
N PRO A 5 -4.27 13.73 -14.40
CA PRO A 5 -3.45 13.86 -15.59
C PRO A 5 -4.30 13.71 -16.85
N ASN A 6 -4.17 14.64 -17.79
CA ASN A 6 -5.01 14.66 -18.99
C ASN A 6 -4.95 13.32 -19.73
N GLY A 7 -6.11 12.70 -19.94
CA GLY A 7 -6.21 11.36 -20.55
C GLY A 7 -6.15 10.17 -19.57
N ALA A 8 -6.14 10.41 -18.26
CA ALA A 8 -6.29 9.35 -17.27
C ALA A 8 -7.64 8.62 -17.45
N LYS A 9 -7.59 7.29 -17.55
CA LYS A 9 -8.77 6.43 -17.76
C LYS A 9 -9.20 5.67 -16.51
N LEU A 10 -8.43 5.75 -15.43
CA LEU A 10 -8.63 4.99 -14.21
C LEU A 10 -8.25 5.84 -12.99
N ALA A 11 -9.06 5.73 -11.94
CA ALA A 11 -8.79 6.31 -10.63
C ALA A 11 -9.16 5.29 -9.54
N LEU A 12 -8.44 5.33 -8.43
CA LEU A 12 -8.68 4.50 -7.24
C LEU A 12 -8.87 5.40 -6.03
N ALA A 13 -9.85 5.06 -5.19
CA ALA A 13 -10.08 5.71 -3.91
C ALA A 13 -10.50 4.64 -2.89
N HIS A 14 -10.17 4.86 -1.61
CA HIS A 14 -10.47 3.89 -0.57
C HIS A 14 -10.71 4.58 0.79
N THR A 15 -11.77 4.16 1.48
CA THR A 15 -12.04 4.53 2.87
C THR A 15 -11.63 3.38 3.78
N ARG A 16 -10.71 3.65 4.70
CA ARG A 16 -10.03 2.62 5.50
C ARG A 16 -10.52 2.60 6.94
N TRP A 17 -10.90 1.42 7.43
CA TRP A 17 -10.98 1.13 8.86
C TRP A 17 -9.65 0.50 9.30
N ALA A 18 -8.92 1.16 10.19
CA ALA A 18 -7.55 0.75 10.53
C ALA A 18 -7.51 -0.51 11.40
N THR A 19 -6.85 -1.56 10.91
CA THR A 19 -6.54 -2.80 11.65
C THR A 19 -5.05 -2.85 12.04
N HIS A 20 -4.15 -2.59 11.10
CA HIS A 20 -2.70 -2.48 11.30
C HIS A 20 -2.19 -1.05 11.11
N GLY A 21 -1.53 -0.48 12.11
CA GLY A 21 -1.02 0.90 12.08
C GLY A 21 -2.11 1.97 12.30
N PRO A 22 -1.77 3.12 12.90
CA PRO A 22 -2.73 4.18 13.21
C PRO A 22 -3.35 4.80 11.95
N PRO A 23 -4.52 5.47 12.06
CA PRO A 23 -5.19 6.16 10.94
C PRO A 23 -4.43 7.45 10.55
N THR A 24 -3.29 7.29 9.89
CA THR A 24 -2.45 8.37 9.39
C THR A 24 -2.49 8.43 7.86
N LYS A 25 -2.05 9.55 7.27
CA LYS A 25 -1.92 9.66 5.81
C LYS A 25 -0.98 8.63 5.20
N ILE A 26 0.09 8.26 5.91
CA ILE A 26 1.08 7.27 5.45
C ILE A 26 0.46 5.87 5.40
N ASN A 27 -0.44 5.55 6.34
CA ASN A 27 -1.14 4.26 6.41
C ASN A 27 -2.46 4.25 5.63
N ALA A 28 -2.80 5.32 4.89
CA ALA A 28 -3.98 5.35 4.04
C ALA A 28 -3.65 4.70 2.69
N HIS A 29 -4.61 3.95 2.14
CA HIS A 29 -4.47 3.39 0.80
C HIS A 29 -4.72 4.48 -0.27
N PRO A 30 -4.15 4.36 -1.48
CA PRO A 30 -3.36 3.22 -1.99
C PRO A 30 -1.91 3.17 -1.51
N HIS A 31 -1.37 1.95 -1.38
CA HIS A 31 0.06 1.72 -1.22
C HIS A 31 0.72 1.44 -2.58
N LEU A 32 1.97 1.88 -2.72
CA LEU A 32 2.74 1.74 -3.95
C LEU A 32 3.93 0.80 -3.75
N ASP A 33 4.36 0.12 -4.82
CA ASP A 33 5.62 -0.63 -4.82
C ASP A 33 6.86 0.29 -4.82
N CYS A 34 8.05 -0.31 -4.78
CA CYS A 34 9.31 0.43 -4.81
C CYS A 34 9.47 1.31 -6.07
N SER A 35 8.91 0.90 -7.21
CA SER A 35 9.01 1.65 -8.46
C SER A 35 7.88 2.67 -8.68
N GLY A 36 6.84 2.64 -7.84
CA GLY A 36 5.64 3.47 -7.99
C GLY A 36 4.74 3.09 -9.17
N LYS A 37 4.93 1.90 -9.75
CA LYS A 37 4.18 1.39 -10.90
C LYS A 37 2.96 0.56 -10.50
N ILE A 38 2.98 -0.07 -9.33
CA ILE A 38 1.88 -0.86 -8.80
C ILE A 38 1.23 -0.06 -7.67
N ALA A 39 -0.10 0.05 -7.71
CA ALA A 39 -0.90 0.68 -6.67
C ALA A 39 -1.96 -0.31 -6.15
N VAL A 40 -2.02 -0.49 -4.83
CA VAL A 40 -2.92 -1.46 -4.18
C VAL A 40 -3.83 -0.76 -3.18
N ILE A 41 -5.13 -1.07 -3.29
CA ILE A 41 -6.12 -0.90 -2.22
C ILE A 41 -6.56 -2.30 -1.79
N HIS A 42 -6.84 -2.49 -0.50
CA HIS A 42 -7.16 -3.81 0.04
C HIS A 42 -8.22 -3.70 1.13
N ASN A 43 -9.22 -4.57 1.05
CA ASN A 43 -10.22 -4.80 2.10
C ASN A 43 -10.01 -6.21 2.64
N GLY A 44 -9.41 -6.31 3.82
CA GLY A 44 -9.07 -7.59 4.43
C GLY A 44 -7.89 -7.45 5.39
N ILE A 45 -7.38 -8.59 5.84
CA ILE A 45 -6.17 -8.67 6.66
C ILE A 45 -5.24 -9.69 6.00
N LEU A 46 -3.98 -9.32 5.78
CA LEU A 46 -2.94 -10.26 5.36
C LEU A 46 -2.26 -10.81 6.62
N GLU A 47 -2.63 -12.03 7.03
CA GLU A 47 -2.27 -12.57 8.35
C GLU A 47 -0.77 -12.81 8.52
N ASN A 48 -0.06 -13.18 7.45
CA ASN A 48 1.38 -13.46 7.44
C ASN A 48 2.24 -12.29 6.94
N PHE A 49 1.74 -11.05 7.07
CA PHE A 49 2.43 -9.87 6.53
C PHE A 49 3.78 -9.61 7.21
N ILE A 50 3.98 -10.05 8.46
CA ILE A 50 5.24 -9.85 9.20
C ILE A 50 6.34 -10.69 8.56
N GLU A 51 6.10 -11.98 8.32
CA GLU A 51 7.06 -12.87 7.68
C GLU A 51 7.38 -12.39 6.25
N LEU A 52 6.34 -12.06 5.49
CA LEU A 52 6.49 -11.55 4.12
C LEU A 52 7.26 -10.22 4.07
N LYS A 53 6.98 -9.28 4.98
CA LYS A 53 7.69 -7.99 5.07
C LYS A 53 9.16 -8.20 5.40
N ALA A 54 9.49 -9.15 6.27
CA ALA A 54 10.88 -9.49 6.59
C ALA A 54 11.61 -10.09 5.38
N GLU A 55 10.97 -11.03 4.67
CA GLU A 55 11.53 -11.62 3.45
C GLU A 55 11.79 -10.55 2.38
N LEU A 56 10.81 -9.70 2.09
CA LEU A 56 10.93 -8.63 1.10
C LEU A 56 12.00 -7.60 1.49
N LYS A 57 12.11 -7.25 2.78
CA LYS A 57 13.21 -6.39 3.26
C LYS A 57 14.58 -7.03 3.00
N SER A 58 14.72 -8.34 3.20
CA SER A 58 15.98 -9.05 2.90
C SER A 58 16.32 -9.04 1.40
N LYS A 59 15.30 -8.95 0.54
CA LYS A 59 15.41 -8.76 -0.91
C LYS A 59 15.62 -7.29 -1.33
N GLY A 60 15.72 -6.35 -0.38
CA GLY A 60 16.02 -4.94 -0.63
C GLY A 60 14.79 -4.02 -0.76
N HIS A 61 13.58 -4.51 -0.46
CA HIS A 61 12.38 -3.67 -0.51
C HIS A 61 12.34 -2.68 0.66
N THR A 62 11.96 -1.43 0.37
CA THR A 62 11.80 -0.37 1.37
C THR A 62 10.33 -0.10 1.61
N PHE A 63 9.91 -0.19 2.87
CA PHE A 63 8.54 0.04 3.33
C PHE A 63 8.43 1.40 4.01
N LYS A 64 7.30 2.08 3.80
CA LYS A 64 7.01 3.43 4.33
C LYS A 64 5.91 3.41 5.37
N SER A 65 5.06 2.39 5.38
CA SER A 65 3.88 2.28 6.22
C SER A 65 3.96 1.10 7.19
N ASP A 66 3.02 1.10 8.14
CA ASP A 66 2.85 0.03 9.12
C ASP A 66 1.78 -0.98 8.70
N THR A 67 1.17 -0.80 7.52
CA THR A 67 0.05 -1.64 7.10
C THR A 67 0.55 -2.97 6.54
N ASP A 68 -0.27 -3.97 6.72
CA ASP A 68 -0.18 -5.25 6.04
C ASP A 68 -0.39 -5.10 4.51
N THR A 69 -1.20 -4.12 4.10
CA THR A 69 -1.52 -3.89 2.69
C THR A 69 -0.32 -3.43 1.86
N GLU A 70 0.63 -2.66 2.41
CA GLU A 70 1.84 -2.29 1.67
C GLU A 70 2.67 -3.51 1.28
N VAL A 71 2.65 -4.60 2.07
CA VAL A 71 3.31 -5.86 1.71
C VAL A 71 2.82 -6.39 0.37
N ILE A 72 1.52 -6.28 0.08
CA ILE A 72 0.93 -6.74 -1.17
C ILE A 72 1.48 -5.97 -2.37
N SER A 73 1.74 -4.66 -2.25
CA SER A 73 2.29 -3.89 -3.37
C SER A 73 3.75 -4.23 -3.69
N HIS A 74 4.47 -4.92 -2.79
CA HIS A 74 5.87 -5.28 -2.98
C HIS A 74 6.09 -6.73 -3.46
N LEU A 75 5.05 -7.56 -3.55
CA LEU A 75 5.11 -8.92 -4.10
C LEU A 75 5.19 -8.90 -5.64
#